data_AF-A0A2G5IH73-F1
#
_entry.id   AF-A0A2G5IH73-F1
#
_cell.length_a   1.000
_cell.length_b   1.000
_cell.length_c   1.000
_cell.angle_alpha   90.00
_cell.angle_beta   90.00
_cell.angle_gamma   90.00
#
_symmetry.space_group_name_H-M   'P 1'
#
loop_
_entity.id
_entity.type
_entity.pdbx_description
1 polymer ?
#
loop_
_entity_poly.entity_id
_entity_poly.type
_entity_poly.pdbx_seq_one_letter_code
_entity_poly.pdbx_strand_id
1 'polypeptide(L)'
;MLCLHPFRQQLWLYYPAAGEGDFQVLCVCDRTGWDAAVLSWHTCSECRRGHIAKISIADHWQRQGLGRRLVLRAMRGAEDFHWTTTGQSPKPSASSLSSPARPVPPSRSGSPSATT
;
A
#
# COMPACT_ATOMS: atom_id res chain seq x y z
N MET A 1 34.86 -3.78 0.93
CA MET A 1 34.11 -2.74 0.18
C MET A 1 32.65 -3.18 0.10
N LEU A 2 31.80 -2.70 1.01
CA LEU A 2 30.38 -3.05 1.05
C LEU A 2 29.63 -2.10 0.10
N CYS A 3 29.24 -2.57 -1.08
CA CYS A 3 28.28 -1.86 -1.91
C CYS A 3 26.92 -1.85 -1.16
N LEU A 4 26.69 -0.81 -0.36
CA LEU A 4 25.39 -0.48 0.17
C LEU A 4 24.47 -0.21 -1.03
N HIS A 5 23.62 -1.19 -1.36
CA HIS A 5 22.61 -1.02 -2.39
C HIS A 5 21.81 0.27 -2.08
N PRO A 6 21.68 1.22 -3.02
CA PRO A 6 21.10 2.53 -2.75
C PRO A 6 19.66 2.46 -2.17
N PHE A 7 18.97 1.35 -2.42
CA PHE A 7 17.59 1.04 -2.05
C PHE A 7 17.36 0.46 -0.63
N ARG A 8 18.35 0.50 0.27
CA ARG A 8 18.28 -0.20 1.57
C ARG A 8 17.34 0.38 2.62
N GLN A 9 16.73 1.54 2.40
CA GLN A 9 15.76 2.11 3.34
C GLN A 9 14.40 2.22 2.66
N GLN A 10 13.60 1.18 2.84
CA GLN A 10 12.20 1.09 2.43
C GLN A 10 11.34 1.35 3.65
N LEU A 11 10.53 2.40 3.63
CA LEU A 11 9.52 2.65 4.65
C LEU A 11 8.20 2.03 4.19
N TRP A 12 7.61 1.18 5.04
CA TRP A 12 6.33 0.52 4.74
C TRP A 12 5.23 1.22 5.53
N LEU A 13 4.27 1.80 4.82
CA LEU A 13 3.15 2.55 5.39
C LEU A 13 1.85 1.81 5.12
N TYR A 14 1.09 1.55 6.18
CA TYR A 14 -0.22 0.91 6.11
C TYR A 14 -1.31 1.91 6.49
N TYR A 15 -2.31 2.03 5.61
CA TYR A 15 -3.50 2.84 5.82
C TYR A 15 -4.70 1.90 5.85
N PRO A 16 -5.39 1.77 7.00
CA PRO A 16 -6.59 0.95 7.08
C PRO A 16 -7.72 1.57 6.26
N ALA A 17 -8.71 0.74 5.91
CA ALA A 17 -9.95 1.21 5.31
C ALA A 17 -10.65 2.20 6.24
N ALA A 18 -11.18 3.30 5.69
CA ALA A 18 -11.86 4.33 6.48
C ALA A 18 -13.30 3.93 6.85
N GLY A 19 -13.94 3.08 6.03
CA GLY A 19 -15.24 2.50 6.29
C GLY A 19 -15.40 1.11 5.68
N GLU A 20 -16.59 0.55 5.83
CA GLU A 20 -16.93 -0.75 5.28
C GLU A 20 -16.98 -0.70 3.74
N GLY A 21 -16.27 -1.62 3.09
CA GLY A 21 -16.13 -1.64 1.62
C GLY A 21 -15.04 -0.72 1.06
N ASP A 22 -14.40 0.12 1.89
CA ASP A 22 -13.24 0.91 1.46
C ASP A 22 -11.98 0.04 1.30
N PHE A 23 -11.03 0.57 0.54
CA PHE A 23 -9.74 -0.07 0.34
C PHE A 23 -8.77 0.23 1.49
N GLN A 24 -8.15 -0.82 1.97
CA GLN A 24 -6.87 -0.76 2.68
C GLN A 24 -5.77 -0.42 1.67
N VAL A 25 -4.76 0.33 2.11
CA VAL A 25 -3.63 0.74 1.26
C VAL A 25 -2.31 0.44 1.96
N LEU A 26 -1.36 -0.13 1.21
CA LEU A 26 -0.01 -0.43 1.65
C LEU A 26 0.95 0.23 0.66
N CYS A 27 1.72 1.18 1.17
CA CYS A 27 2.72 1.91 0.41
C CYS A 27 4.12 1.50 0.84
N VAL A 28 5.04 1.48 -0.12
CA VAL A 28 6.48 1.45 0.12
C VAL A 28 7.01 2.79 -0.35
N CYS A 29 7.60 3.55 0.57
CA CYS A 29 8.26 4.80 0.26
C CYS A 29 9.78 4.62 0.35
N ASP A 30 10.51 5.41 -0.42
CA ASP A 30 11.94 5.59 -0.22
C ASP A 30 12.23 6.61 0.89
N ARG A 31 13.52 6.89 1.14
CA ARG A 31 13.94 7.88 2.16
C ARG A 31 13.45 9.29 1.89
N THR A 32 13.15 9.61 0.64
CA THR A 32 12.67 10.92 0.22
C THR A 32 11.16 11.03 0.33
N GLY A 33 10.47 9.95 0.74
CA GLY A 33 9.03 9.91 0.92
C GLY A 33 8.25 9.73 -0.39
N TRP A 34 8.94 9.40 -1.48
CA TRP A 34 8.30 9.08 -2.75
C TRP A 34 7.83 7.64 -2.76
N ASP A 35 6.62 7.42 -3.27
CA ASP A 35 5.99 6.11 -3.33
C ASP A 35 6.68 5.23 -4.38
N ALA A 36 7.57 4.35 -3.91
CA ALA A 36 8.23 3.32 -4.70
C ALA A 36 7.22 2.27 -5.20
N ALA A 37 6.25 1.92 -4.36
CA ALA A 37 5.17 1.02 -4.72
C ALA A 37 3.92 1.22 -3.86
N VAL A 38 2.75 0.92 -4.42
CA VAL A 38 1.44 1.02 -3.74
C VAL A 38 0.60 -0.21 -4.07
N LEU A 39 -0.11 -0.75 -3.09
CA LEU A 39 -1.14 -1.77 -3.25
C LEU A 39 -2.41 -1.34 -2.52
N SER A 40 -3.55 -1.41 -3.21
CA SER A 40 -4.88 -1.22 -2.61
C SER A 40 -5.72 -2.48 -2.71
N TRP A 41 -6.37 -2.86 -1.62
CA TRP A 41 -7.18 -4.07 -1.52
C TRP A 41 -8.31 -3.90 -0.50
N HIS A 42 -9.33 -4.74 -0.59
CA HIS A 42 -10.31 -4.88 0.48
C HIS A 42 -10.58 -6.37 0.73
N THR A 43 -11.16 -6.66 1.88
CA THR A 43 -11.52 -8.00 2.31
C THR A 43 -12.94 -7.98 2.84
N CYS A 44 -13.75 -8.96 2.47
CA CYS A 44 -15.04 -9.22 3.08
C CYS A 44 -14.90 -10.48 3.95
N SER A 45 -14.98 -10.31 5.26
CA SER A 45 -14.87 -11.40 6.24
C SER A 45 -16.03 -12.37 6.13
N GLU A 46 -17.26 -11.88 5.97
CA GLU A 46 -18.47 -12.70 5.84
C GLU A 46 -18.41 -13.64 4.63
N CYS A 47 -17.99 -13.10 3.47
CA CYS A 47 -17.88 -13.87 2.24
C CYS A 47 -16.56 -14.66 2.13
N ARG A 48 -15.60 -14.43 3.04
CA ARG A 48 -14.22 -14.94 2.95
C ARG A 48 -13.56 -14.67 1.60
N ARG A 49 -13.68 -13.42 1.12
CA ARG A 49 -13.15 -12.98 -0.17
C ARG A 49 -12.20 -11.80 0.00
N GLY A 50 -11.09 -11.83 -0.74
CA GLY A 50 -10.14 -10.73 -0.87
C GLY A 50 -10.13 -10.23 -2.31
N HIS A 51 -10.02 -8.92 -2.48
CA HIS A 51 -9.91 -8.30 -3.80
C HIS A 51 -8.79 -7.27 -3.82
N ILE A 52 -7.80 -7.49 -4.68
CA ILE A 52 -6.73 -6.53 -4.96
C ILE A 52 -7.16 -5.68 -6.15
N ALA A 53 -7.42 -4.40 -5.89
CA ALA A 53 -7.89 -3.47 -6.91
C ALA A 53 -6.75 -2.88 -7.74
N LYS A 54 -5.63 -2.56 -7.09
CA LYS A 54 -4.48 -1.93 -7.75
C LYS A 54 -3.18 -2.37 -7.13
N ILE A 55 -2.19 -2.57 -8.00
CA ILE A 55 -0.78 -2.62 -7.64
C ILE A 55 -0.01 -1.72 -8.60
N SER A 56 0.90 -0.91 -8.07
CA SER A 56 1.74 -0.03 -8.88
C SER A 56 3.14 0.00 -8.29
N ILE A 57 4.15 -0.07 -9.16
CA ILE A 57 5.57 -0.06 -8.78
C ILE A 57 6.26 0.89 -9.74
N ALA A 58 6.95 1.90 -9.22
CA ALA A 58 7.71 2.83 -10.04
C ALA A 58 8.80 2.07 -10.82
N ASP A 59 9.06 2.47 -12.06
CA ASP A 59 9.90 1.70 -13.00
C ASP A 59 11.29 1.34 -12.44
N HIS A 60 11.94 2.30 -11.77
CA HIS A 60 13.26 2.11 -11.16
C HIS A 60 13.25 1.18 -9.92
N TRP A 61 12.06 0.82 -9.42
CA TRP A 61 11.84 -0.12 -8.31
C TRP A 61 11.32 -1.50 -8.77
N GLN A 62 11.05 -1.67 -10.07
CA GLN A 62 10.61 -2.95 -10.61
C GLN A 62 11.69 -4.04 -10.51
N ARG A 63 11.28 -5.31 -10.64
CA ARG A 63 12.15 -6.50 -10.60
C ARG A 63 12.90 -6.74 -9.28
N GLN A 64 12.53 -6.03 -8.20
CA GLN A 64 13.08 -6.22 -6.84
C GLN A 64 12.14 -7.01 -5.90
N GLY A 65 11.16 -7.72 -6.47
CA GLY A 65 10.18 -8.51 -5.71
C GLY A 65 9.23 -7.69 -4.82
N LEU A 66 9.12 -6.37 -5.03
CA LEU A 66 8.20 -5.52 -4.25
C LEU A 66 6.75 -5.93 -4.42
N GLY A 67 6.33 -6.26 -5.65
CA GLY A 67 4.96 -6.70 -5.91
C GLY A 67 4.56 -7.93 -5.11
N ARG A 68 5.42 -8.97 -5.11
CA ARG A 68 5.21 -10.18 -4.30
C ARG A 68 5.14 -9.86 -2.81
N ARG A 69 6.04 -9.00 -2.31
CA ARG A 69 6.07 -8.61 -0.89
C ARG A 69 4.85 -7.80 -0.45
N LEU A 70 4.31 -6.96 -1.33
CA LEU A 70 3.06 -6.24 -1.10
C LEU A 70 1.89 -7.20 -1.00
N VAL A 71 1.73 -8.10 -1.98
CA VAL A 71 0.63 -9.08 -2.01
C VAL A 71 0.65 -9.98 -0.77
N LEU A 72 1.81 -10.54 -0.41
CA LEU A 72 1.93 -11.39 0.77
C LEU A 72 1.55 -10.66 2.07
N ARG A 73 1.85 -9.36 2.18
CA ARG A 73 1.45 -8.57 3.34
C ARG A 73 -0.05 -8.27 3.36
N ALA A 74 -0.65 -7.98 2.20
CA ALA A 74 -2.09 -7.74 2.08
C ALA A 74 -2.92 -8.99 2.42
N MET A 75 -2.39 -10.18 2.13
CA MET A 75 -3.05 -11.45 2.42
C MET A 75 -2.92 -11.92 3.87
N ARG A 76 -2.09 -11.26 4.68
CA ARG A 76 -1.79 -11.70 6.05
C ARG A 76 -3.05 -11.60 6.93
N GLY A 77 -3.43 -12.71 7.57
CA GLY A 77 -4.67 -12.81 8.36
C GLY A 77 -5.93 -13.11 7.55
N ALA A 78 -5.80 -13.33 6.24
CA ALA A 78 -6.85 -13.73 5.32
C ALA A 78 -6.28 -14.69 4.25
N GLU A 79 -5.33 -15.53 4.65
CA GLU A 79 -4.63 -16.47 3.77
C GLU A 79 -5.57 -17.54 3.19
N ASP A 80 -6.67 -17.80 3.89
CA ASP A 80 -7.71 -18.77 3.58
C ASP A 80 -8.91 -18.15 2.83
N PHE A 81 -8.79 -16.90 2.38
CA PHE A 81 -9.81 -16.21 1.59
C PHE A 81 -9.64 -16.55 0.11
N HIS A 82 -10.73 -16.48 -0.65
CA HIS A 82 -10.65 -16.54 -2.10
C HIS A 82 -10.24 -15.17 -2.66
N TRP A 83 -9.01 -15.08 -3.19
CA TRP A 83 -8.44 -13.83 -3.69
C TRP A 83 -8.68 -13.64 -5.18
N THR A 84 -9.09 -12.43 -5.54
CA THR A 84 -9.24 -11.98 -6.93
C THR A 84 -8.46 -10.69 -7.17
N THR A 85 -8.18 -10.42 -8.44
CA THR A 85 -7.55 -9.17 -8.89
C THR A 85 -8.40 -8.59 -10.01
N THR A 86 -8.58 -7.28 -10.08
CA THR A 86 -9.14 -6.64 -11.28
C THR A 86 -8.27 -6.97 -12.49
N GLY A 87 -8.89 -7.21 -13.65
CA GLY A 87 -8.18 -7.51 -14.89
C GLY A 87 -7.16 -6.43 -15.21
N GLN A 88 -5.88 -6.81 -15.30
CA GLN A 88 -4.82 -5.87 -15.67
C GLN A 88 -4.86 -5.66 -17.18
N SER A 89 -5.28 -4.48 -17.62
CA SER A 89 -5.18 -4.11 -19.04
C SER A 89 -3.69 -4.03 -19.42
N PRO A 90 -3.23 -4.71 -20.49
CA PRO A 90 -1.81 -4.75 -20.88
C PRO A 90 -1.28 -3.42 -21.45
N LYS A 91 -2.10 -2.37 -21.49
CA LYS A 91 -1.72 -1.08 -22.06
C LYS A 91 -1.12 -0.20 -20.96
N PRO A 92 0.15 0.23 -21.04
CA PRO A 92 0.63 1.31 -20.21
C PRO A 92 -0.09 2.58 -20.68
N SER A 93 -1.19 2.94 -20.01
CA SER A 93 -1.79 4.25 -20.22
C SER A 93 -0.89 5.27 -19.55
N ALA A 94 -0.06 5.94 -20.34
CA ALA A 94 0.40 7.27 -20.01
C ALA A 94 -0.84 8.09 -19.63
N SER A 95 -0.84 8.67 -18.42
CA SER A 95 -1.97 9.35 -17.75
C SER A 95 -2.69 8.50 -16.70
N SER A 96 -2.03 8.29 -15.56
CA SER A 96 -2.68 8.32 -14.25
C SER A 96 -1.63 8.66 -13.20
N LEU A 97 -1.02 9.84 -13.35
CA LEU A 97 -0.49 10.61 -12.22
C LEU A 97 -1.68 11.15 -11.42
N SER A 98 -2.44 10.24 -10.85
CA SER A 98 -3.21 10.51 -9.66
C SER A 98 -2.63 9.53 -8.66
N SER A 99 -1.49 9.93 -8.07
CA SER A 99 -1.14 9.39 -6.76
C SER A 99 -2.42 9.47 -5.93
N PRO A 100 -2.86 8.40 -5.25
CA PRO A 100 -3.86 8.59 -4.21
C PRO A 100 -3.32 9.74 -3.35
N ALA A 101 -4.11 10.81 -3.21
CA ALA A 101 -3.72 11.91 -2.34
C ALA A 101 -3.28 11.27 -1.03
N ARG A 102 -2.04 11.55 -0.59
CA ARG A 102 -1.51 11.04 0.68
C ARG A 102 -2.65 11.14 1.70
N PRO A 103 -3.08 10.03 2.31
CA PRO A 103 -4.04 10.11 3.39
C PRO A 103 -3.47 11.08 4.43
N VAL A 104 -4.15 12.22 4.61
CA VAL A 104 -3.75 13.19 5.62
C VAL A 104 -3.93 12.48 6.96
N PRO A 105 -2.87 12.29 7.77
CA PRO A 105 -3.03 11.67 9.08
C PRO A 105 -3.99 12.53 9.91
N PRO A 106 -4.88 11.92 10.72
CA PRO A 106 -5.76 12.70 11.58
C PRO A 106 -4.93 13.58 12.51
N SER A 107 -5.21 14.88 12.49
CA SER A 107 -4.61 15.89 13.36
C SER A 107 -4.77 15.47 14.82
N ARG A 108 -3.66 15.29 15.54
CA ARG A 108 -3.67 14.99 16.97
C ARG A 108 -4.03 16.27 17.74
N SER A 109 -5.30 16.67 17.75
CA SER A 109 -5.81 17.72 18.63
C SER A 109 -6.11 17.14 20.01
N GLY A 110 -5.19 17.35 20.94
CA GLY A 110 -5.33 16.92 22.33
C GLY A 110 -4.15 17.42 23.15
N SER A 111 -4.12 18.72 23.42
CA SER A 111 -3.28 19.29 24.48
C SER A 111 -3.74 18.69 25.82
N PRO A 112 -2.83 18.20 26.68
CA PRO A 112 -3.19 17.90 28.06
C PRO A 112 -3.36 19.23 28.81
N SER A 113 -4.58 19.53 29.25
CA SER A 113 -4.79 20.50 30.31
C SER A 113 -4.12 19.97 31.58
N ALA A 114 -3.06 20.64 32.00
CA ALA A 114 -2.55 20.54 33.35
C ALA A 114 -3.59 21.16 34.30
N THR A 115 -4.02 20.40 35.30
CA THR A 115 -4.68 20.94 36.48
C THR A 115 -3.92 20.43 37.69
N THR A 116 -3.27 21.36 38.36
CA THR A 116 -2.74 21.25 39.72
C THR A 116 -3.86 21.59 40.69
#